data_AF-A0A4Q2YK33-F1
#
_entry.id   AF-A0A4Q2YK33-F1
#
_cell.length_a   1.000
_cell.length_b   1.000
_cell.length_c   1.000
_cell.angle_alpha   90.00
_cell.angle_beta   90.00
_cell.angle_gamma   90.00
#
_symmetry.space_group_name_H-M   'P 1'
#
loop_
_entity.id
_entity.type
_entity.pdbx_description
1 polymer ?
#
loop_
_entity_poly.entity_id
_entity_poly.type
_entity_poly.pdbx_seq_one_letter_code
_entity_poly.pdbx_strand_id
1 'polypeptide(L)' 'MGMPPSQYVERIRIEAVRRKLERSTQGMEEIAEACGYNSADVMGRSFSRQLSITPMEYRSRFRSSGIGAEV' A
#
# COMPACT_ATOMS: atom_id res chain seq x y z
N MET A 1 -0.73 -24.40 12.02
CA MET A 1 0.52 -24.57 11.25
C MET A 1 0.96 -23.21 10.74
N GLY A 2 2.21 -22.83 11.03
CA GLY A 2 2.69 -21.45 11.05
C GLY A 2 2.70 -20.75 9.69
N MET A 3 2.46 -19.44 9.73
CA MET A 3 2.57 -18.56 8.57
C MET A 3 4.04 -18.56 8.11
N PRO A 4 4.32 -18.81 6.81
CA PRO A 4 5.69 -18.76 6.33
C PRO A 4 6.26 -17.35 6.54
N PRO A 5 7.53 -17.22 6.95
CA PRO A 5 8.15 -15.92 7.25
C PRO A 5 8.03 -14.95 6.08
N SER A 6 8.03 -15.46 4.85
CA SER A 6 7.79 -14.68 3.63
C SER A 6 6.44 -13.96 3.65
N GLN A 7 5.36 -14.62 4.09
CA GLN A 7 4.03 -14.00 4.22
C GLN A 7 4.01 -12.93 5.32
N TYR A 8 4.74 -13.14 6.41
CA TYR A 8 4.83 -12.14 7.47
C TYR A 8 5.51 -10.86 6.99
N VAL A 9 6.64 -11.00 6.28
CA VAL A 9 7.35 -9.87 5.66
C VAL A 9 6.47 -9.17 4.62
N GLU A 10 5.74 -9.93 3.82
CA GLU A 10 4.83 -9.38 2.81
C GLU A 10 3.72 -8.55 3.46
N ARG A 11 3.14 -9.02 4.56
CA ARG A 11 2.13 -8.26 5.32
C ARG A 11 2.70 -6.96 5.87
N ILE A 12 3.90 -6.97 6.44
CA ILE A 12 4.56 -5.75 6.94
C ILE A 12 4.81 -4.76 5.81
N ARG A 13 5.27 -5.23 4.64
CA ARG A 13 5.46 -4.35 3.48
C ARG A 13 4.15 -3.71 3.04
N ILE A 14 3.06 -4.49 2.94
CA ILE A 14 1.75 -3.95 2.58
C ILE A 14 1.26 -2.93 3.61
N GLU A 15 1.49 -3.17 4.89
CA GLU A 15 1.14 -2.20 5.93
C GLU A 15 1.94 -0.89 5.82
N ALA A 16 3.23 -0.98 5.50
CA ALA A 16 4.06 0.20 5.23
C ALA A 16 3.57 0.99 4.00
N VAL A 17 3.20 0.29 2.92
CA VAL A 17 2.61 0.91 1.71
C VAL A 17 1.32 1.65 2.06
N ARG A 18 0.42 1.03 2.85
CA ARG A 18 -0.82 1.68 3.31
C ARG A 18 -0.53 2.96 4.07
N ARG A 19 0.32 2.90 5.11
CA ARG A 19 0.67 4.09 5.90
C ARG A 19 1.25 5.21 5.04
N LYS A 20 2.05 4.87 4.02
CA LYS A 20 2.57 5.85 3.06
C LYS A 20 1.48 6.44 2.17
N LEU A 21 0.56 5.63 1.66
CA LEU A 21 -0.58 6.12 0.87
C LEU A 21 -1.51 7.04 1.69
N GLU A 22 -1.59 6.82 2.99
CA GLU A 22 -2.42 7.60 3.92
C GLU A 22 -1.73 8.91 4.36
N ARG A 23 -0.43 8.84 4.67
CA ARG A 23 0.34 9.99 5.19
C ARG A 23 0.99 10.83 4.11
N SER A 24 1.21 10.27 2.91
CA SER A 24 1.99 10.90 1.85
C SER A 24 1.19 10.99 0.55
N THR A 25 1.40 12.09 -0.17
CA THR A 25 0.87 12.30 -1.52
C THR A 25 1.88 11.94 -2.62
N GLN A 26 2.98 11.26 -2.24
CA GLN A 26 4.03 10.80 -3.14
C GLN A 26 3.50 9.94 -4.29
N GLY A 27 4.24 9.87 -5.39
CA GLY A 27 3.93 9.00 -6.52
C GLY A 27 3.95 7.52 -6.15
N MET A 28 3.30 6.67 -6.95
CA MET A 28 3.28 5.22 -6.69
C MET A 28 4.68 4.59 -6.80
N GLU A 29 5.55 5.12 -7.68
CA GLU A 29 6.96 4.73 -7.80
C GLU A 29 7.74 5.03 -6.53
N GLU A 30 7.68 6.26 -6.03
CA GLU A 30 8.32 6.70 -4.77
C GLU A 30 7.93 5.82 -3.57
N ILE A 31 6.64 5.45 -3.49
CA ILE A 31 6.14 4.57 -2.43
C ILE A 31 6.68 3.15 -2.61
N ALA A 32 6.74 2.66 -3.85
CA ALA A 32 7.28 1.34 -4.17
C ALA A 32 8.76 1.24 -3.77
N GLU A 33 9.59 2.20 -4.19
CA GLU A 33 11.01 2.24 -3.86
C GLU A 33 11.25 2.31 -2.35
N ALA A 34 10.49 3.17 -1.65
CA ALA A 34 10.61 3.31 -0.20
C ALA A 34 10.13 2.07 0.59
N CYS A 35 9.32 1.20 -0.02
CA CYS A 35 8.88 -0.06 0.55
C CYS A 35 9.70 -1.28 0.06
N GLY A 36 10.75 -1.05 -0.74
CA GLY A 36 11.64 -2.09 -1.25
C GLY A 36 11.08 -2.89 -2.42
N TYR A 37 10.17 -2.31 -3.20
CA TYR A 37 9.68 -2.87 -4.45
C TYR A 37 10.46 -2.30 -5.64
N ASN A 38 10.72 -3.13 -6.64
CA ASN A 38 11.41 -2.71 -7.86
C ASN A 38 10.59 -1.73 -8.72
N SER A 39 9.25 -1.79 -8.62
CA SER A 39 8.36 -0.91 -9.39
C SER A 39 6.97 -0.83 -8.75
N ALA A 40 6.24 0.23 -9.09
CA ALA A 40 4.84 0.41 -8.69
C ALA A 40 3.92 -0.74 -9.14
N ASP A 41 4.18 -1.36 -10.30
CA ASP A 41 3.41 -2.52 -10.79
C ASP A 41 3.56 -3.75 -9.88
N VAL A 42 4.80 -4.08 -9.48
CA VAL A 42 5.10 -5.21 -8.59
C VAL A 42 4.47 -4.99 -7.21
N MET A 43 4.58 -3.77 -6.68
CA MET A 43 3.90 -3.36 -5.46
C MET A 43 2.39 -3.52 -5.61
N GLY A 44 1.81 -3.00 -6.69
CA GLY A 44 0.38 -3.04 -6.97
C GLY A 44 -0.18 -4.46 -7.07
N ARG A 45 0.54 -5.38 -7.71
CA ARG A 45 0.17 -6.81 -7.76
C ARG A 45 0.17 -7.45 -6.38
N SER A 46 1.21 -7.21 -5.58
CA SER A 46 1.30 -7.77 -4.22
C SER A 46 0.21 -7.19 -3.31
N PHE A 47 -0.05 -5.89 -3.44
CA PHE A 47 -1.09 -5.18 -2.69
C PHE A 47 -2.49 -5.68 -3.05
N SER A 48 -2.80 -5.79 -4.34
CA SER A 48 -4.07 -6.34 -4.82
C SER A 48 -4.25 -7.80 -4.42
N ARG A 49 -3.18 -8.61 -4.41
CA ARG A 49 -3.26 -10.01 -3.98
C ARG A 49 -3.60 -10.16 -2.49
N GLN A 50 -3.20 -9.22 -1.64
CA GLN A 50 -3.47 -9.28 -0.20
C GLN A 50 -4.74 -8.54 0.23
N LEU A 51 -5.07 -7.42 -0.43
CA LEU A 51 -6.16 -6.52 -0.03
C LEU A 51 -7.34 -6.52 -1.01
N SER A 52 -7.21 -7.21 -2.16
CA SER A 52 -8.22 -7.28 -3.23
C SER A 52 -8.60 -5.94 -3.83
N ILE A 53 -7.76 -4.92 -3.65
CA ILE A 53 -7.94 -3.56 -4.18
C ILE A 53 -6.59 -3.03 -4.67
N THR A 54 -6.60 -2.08 -5.60
CA THR A 54 -5.35 -1.46 -6.08
C THR A 54 -4.91 -0.35 -5.13
N PRO A 55 -3.60 -0.04 -5.05
CA PRO A 55 -3.12 1.09 -4.26
C PRO A 55 -3.67 2.45 -4.76
N MET A 56 -3.95 2.57 -6.05
CA MET A 56 -4.63 3.75 -6.62
C MET A 56 -6.07 3.87 -6.12
N GLU A 57 -6.84 2.78 -6.11
CA GLU A 57 -8.20 2.76 -5.54
C GLU A 57 -8.17 3.08 -4.05
N TYR A 58 -7.22 2.52 -3.30
CA TYR A 58 -7.06 2.82 -1.88
C TYR A 58 -6.81 4.31 -1.64
N ARG A 59 -5.89 4.92 -2.38
CA ARG A 59 -5.60 6.36 -2.31
C ARG A 59 -6.77 7.23 -2.74
N SER A 60 -7.45 6.84 -3.84
CA SER A 60 -8.62 7.55 -4.35
C SER A 60 -9.75 7.53 -3.32
N ARG A 61 -10.03 6.37 -2.71
CA ARG A 61 -11.02 6.23 -1.64
C ARG A 61 -10.65 7.03 -0.40
N PHE A 62 -9.38 7.05 -0.01
CA PHE A 62 -8.92 7.84 1.13
C PHE A 62 -9.09 9.35 0.88
N ARG A 63 -8.79 9.81 -0.34
CA ARG A 63 -9.00 11.21 -0.75
C ARG A 63 -10.49 11.57 -0.93
N SER A 64 -11.27 10.68 -1.52
CA SER A 64 -12.69 10.91 -1.83
C SER A 64 -13.59 10.78 -0.60
N SER A 65 -13.21 9.91 0.35
CA SER A 65 -14.01 9.66 1.55
C SER A 65 -13.83 10.71 2.65
N GLY A 66 -12.98 11.72 2.45
CA GLY A 66 -12.95 12.90 3.33
C GLY A 66 -12.74 12.63 4.82
N ILE A 67 -12.17 11.49 5.22
CA ILE A 67 -11.85 11.21 6.64
C ILE A 67 -10.61 11.99 7.14
N GLY A 68 -10.08 12.91 6.33
CA GLY A 68 -9.06 13.90 6.70
C GLY A 68 -9.58 15.34 6.66
N ALA A 69 -10.90 15.53 6.54
CA ALA A 69 -11.57 16.83 6.66
C ALA A 69 -12.50 16.81 7.87
N GLU A 70 -11.95 16.52 9.05
CA GLU A 70 -12.55 17.03 10.28
C GLU A 70 -12.10 18.49 10.43
N VAL A 71 -13.08 19.39 10.35
CA VAL A 71 -12.99 20.84 10.55
C VAL A 71 -13.09 21.21 12.02
#